data_AF-A0A517T298-F1
#
_entry.id   AF-A0A517T298-F1
#
_cell.length_a   1.000
_cell.length_b   1.000
_cell.length_c   1.000
_cell.angle_alpha   90.00
_cell.angle_beta   90.00
_cell.angle_gamma   90.00
#
_symmetry.space_group_name_H-M   'P 1'
#
loop_
_entity.id
_entity.type
_entity.pdbx_description
1 polymer ?
#
loop_
_entity_poly.entity_id
_entity_poly.type
_entity_poly.pdbx_seq_one_letter_code
_entity_poly.pdbx_strand_id
1 'polypeptide(L)'
;MKSKKTVVVLVVAITAILFCAALTNMHYISTPRLVIRFEGKPASNVTLILPDGGAGSYQLDGDGSITAREIGWTESLILLPKLDGGGVSVGFPQHGTKVIDFQGRMTTTTIVQYFGLVSEQFESFSLTDADIADIESGQKSSAEIVEEIRRAN
;
A
#
# COMPACT_ATOMS: atom_id res chain seq x y z
N MET A 1 18.77 49.97 10.99
CA MET A 1 19.10 48.78 10.18
C MET A 1 19.13 47.45 10.96
N LYS A 2 19.45 47.43 12.27
CA LYS A 2 19.45 46.21 13.11
C LYS A 2 18.07 45.56 13.31
N SER A 3 17.03 46.36 13.58
CA SER A 3 15.67 45.87 13.85
C SER A 3 15.06 45.04 12.70
N LYS A 4 15.24 45.44 11.43
CA LYS A 4 14.75 44.67 10.27
C LYS A 4 15.41 43.29 10.16
N LYS A 5 16.70 43.17 10.47
CA LYS A 5 17.42 41.88 10.46
C LYS A 5 16.93 40.94 11.56
N THR A 6 16.67 41.47 12.76
CA THR A 6 16.11 40.69 13.87
C THR A 6 14.71 40.17 13.56
N VAL A 7 13.86 40.98 12.92
CA VAL A 7 12.52 40.55 12.49
C VAL A 7 12.60 39.46 11.42
N VAL A 8 13.49 39.60 10.43
CA VAL A 8 13.68 38.57 9.39
C VAL A 8 14.17 37.25 9.98
N VAL A 9 15.15 37.29 10.90
CA VAL A 9 15.65 36.09 11.57
C VAL A 9 14.57 35.41 12.41
N LEU A 10 13.75 36.20 13.12
CA LEU A 10 12.62 35.67 13.90
C LEU A 10 11.59 34.98 13.00
N VAL A 11 11.22 35.61 11.88
CA VAL A 11 10.27 35.03 10.92
C VAL A 11 10.81 33.72 10.35
N VAL A 12 12.07 33.69 9.91
CA VAL A 12 12.70 32.48 9.40
C VAL A 12 12.72 31.36 10.45
N ALA A 13 13.04 31.69 11.71
CA ALA A 13 13.06 30.72 12.79
C ALA A 13 11.65 30.13 13.06
N ILE A 14 10.62 30.98 13.11
CA ILE A 14 9.23 30.54 13.29
C ILE A 14 8.80 29.66 12.11
N THR A 15 9.09 30.07 10.87
CA THR A 15 8.77 29.28 9.68
C THR A 15 9.47 27.92 9.71
N ALA A 16 10.74 27.85 10.11
CA ALA A 16 11.48 26.60 10.23
C ALA A 16 10.86 25.68 11.29
N ILE A 17 10.47 26.22 12.45
CA ILE A 17 9.81 25.45 13.52
C ILE A 17 8.47 24.90 13.03
N LEU A 18 7.64 25.74 12.39
CA LEU A 18 6.36 25.31 11.84
C LEU A 18 6.53 24.25 10.75
N PHE A 19 7.54 24.38 9.90
CA PHE A 19 7.87 23.38 8.89
C PHE A 19 8.29 22.05 9.52
N CYS A 20 9.17 22.06 10.53
CA CYS A 20 9.54 20.86 11.27
C CYS A 20 8.32 20.21 11.96
N ALA A 21 7.44 21.02 12.56
CA ALA A 21 6.21 20.53 13.18
C ALA A 21 5.24 19.91 12.14
N ALA A 22 5.13 20.51 10.95
CA ALA A 22 4.33 19.94 9.87
C ALA A 22 4.94 18.61 9.38
N LEU A 23 6.26 18.52 9.25
CA LEU A 23 6.97 17.30 8.87
C LEU A 23 6.76 16.16 9.88
N THR A 24 6.89 16.44 11.18
CA THR A 24 6.68 15.41 12.21
C THR A 24 5.24 14.96 12.34
N ASN A 25 4.27 15.81 11.97
CA ASN A 25 2.84 15.49 12.01
C ASN A 25 2.26 15.09 10.64
N MET A 26 3.10 14.80 9.63
CA MET A 26 2.63 14.47 8.29
C MET A 26 1.67 13.30 8.25
N HIS A 27 1.82 12.34 9.15
CA HIS A 27 0.91 11.20 9.27
C HIS A 27 -0.54 11.62 9.55
N TYR A 28 -0.75 12.71 10.30
CA TYR A 28 -2.09 13.27 10.53
C TYR A 28 -2.61 14.11 9.36
N ILE A 29 -1.70 14.78 8.62
CA ILE A 29 -2.04 15.66 7.49
C ILE A 29 -2.35 14.82 6.23
N SER A 30 -1.54 13.80 5.97
CA SER A 30 -1.66 12.85 4.87
C SER A 30 -1.82 11.46 5.48
N THR A 31 -3.02 11.17 5.94
CA THR A 31 -3.37 9.87 6.54
C THR A 31 -2.93 8.73 5.60
N PRO A 32 -2.25 7.68 6.12
CA PRO A 32 -1.85 6.58 5.28
C PRO A 32 -3.05 5.93 4.63
N ARG A 33 -2.85 5.49 3.40
CA ARG A 33 -3.92 5.02 2.52
C ARG A 33 -3.51 3.70 1.89
N LEU A 34 -4.41 2.74 1.92
CA LEU A 34 -4.31 1.52 1.14
C LEU A 34 -5.24 1.65 -0.07
N VAL A 35 -4.72 1.37 -1.26
CA VAL A 35 -5.47 1.31 -2.52
C VAL A 35 -5.36 -0.10 -3.06
N ILE A 36 -6.50 -0.71 -3.36
CA ILE A 36 -6.60 -2.06 -3.88
C ILE A 36 -7.18 -2.02 -5.28
N ARG A 37 -6.54 -2.77 -6.18
CA ARG A 37 -6.93 -2.89 -7.57
C ARG A 37 -6.95 -4.35 -7.99
N PHE A 38 -7.83 -4.64 -8.95
CA PHE A 38 -7.84 -5.89 -9.69
C PHE A 38 -7.73 -5.55 -11.17
N GLU A 39 -6.70 -6.07 -11.84
CA GLU A 39 -6.43 -5.80 -13.25
C GLU A 39 -6.37 -4.29 -13.55
N GLY A 40 -5.69 -3.53 -12.70
CA GLY A 40 -5.58 -2.07 -12.81
C GLY A 40 -6.85 -1.29 -12.45
N LYS A 41 -7.97 -1.95 -12.16
CA LYS A 41 -9.25 -1.30 -11.84
C LYS A 41 -9.46 -1.18 -10.33
N PRO A 42 -10.04 -0.06 -9.85
CA PRO A 42 -10.44 0.11 -8.45
C PRO A 42 -11.29 -1.04 -7.90
N ALA A 43 -10.93 -1.56 -6.73
CA ALA A 43 -11.67 -2.58 -6.02
C ALA A 43 -12.85 -2.02 -5.20
N SER A 44 -13.60 -1.05 -5.72
CA SER A 44 -14.61 -0.28 -4.95
C SER A 44 -15.78 -1.11 -4.40
N ASN A 45 -15.96 -2.36 -4.86
CA ASN A 45 -17.00 -3.29 -4.42
C ASN A 45 -16.49 -4.37 -3.46
N VAL A 46 -15.22 -4.31 -3.06
CA VAL A 46 -14.63 -5.30 -2.15
C VAL A 46 -14.86 -4.89 -0.70
N THR A 47 -15.29 -5.88 0.08
CA THR A 47 -15.45 -5.75 1.53
C THR A 47 -14.20 -6.26 2.22
N LEU A 48 -13.65 -5.45 3.11
CA LEU A 48 -12.47 -5.77 3.90
C LEU A 48 -12.87 -6.39 5.23
N ILE A 49 -12.10 -7.42 5.64
CA ILE A 49 -12.24 -8.06 6.94
C ILE A 49 -10.95 -7.81 7.73
N LEU A 50 -11.09 -7.25 8.93
CA LEU A 50 -9.99 -7.14 9.88
C LEU A 50 -9.88 -8.44 10.71
N PRO A 51 -8.68 -9.03 10.82
CA PRO A 51 -8.45 -10.27 11.56
C PRO A 51 -8.50 -10.08 13.08
N ASP A 52 -8.44 -8.85 13.58
CA ASP A 52 -8.53 -8.52 15.00
C ASP A 52 -9.96 -8.56 15.57
N GLY A 53 -10.95 -8.89 14.72
CA GLY A 53 -12.34 -9.05 15.15
C GLY A 53 -13.06 -7.71 15.39
N GLY A 54 -12.56 -6.60 14.85
CA GLY A 54 -13.30 -5.34 14.78
C GLY A 54 -14.72 -5.59 14.25
N ALA A 55 -15.72 -5.01 14.93
CA ALA A 55 -17.14 -5.40 14.79
C ALA A 55 -17.79 -5.08 13.42
N GLY A 56 -17.03 -4.63 12.42
CA GLY A 56 -17.55 -4.16 11.14
C GLY A 56 -16.72 -4.61 9.95
N SER A 57 -17.42 -4.95 8.87
CA SER A 57 -16.87 -4.97 7.52
C SER A 57 -16.56 -3.55 7.05
N TYR A 58 -15.39 -3.31 6.47
CA TYR A 58 -15.06 -2.00 5.89
C TYR A 58 -15.28 -2.02 4.38
N GLN A 59 -15.92 -0.97 3.86
CA GLN A 59 -16.08 -0.79 2.42
C GLN A 59 -14.98 0.14 1.90
N LEU A 60 -14.48 -0.19 0.72
CA LEU A 60 -13.56 0.68 -0.01
C LEU A 60 -14.34 1.83 -0.67
N ASP A 61 -13.68 2.96 -0.84
CA ASP A 61 -14.22 4.10 -1.59
C ASP A 61 -14.25 3.84 -3.11
N GLY A 62 -14.68 4.83 -3.89
CA GLY A 62 -14.76 4.74 -5.35
C GLY A 62 -13.42 4.50 -6.06
N ASP A 63 -12.29 4.79 -5.41
CA ASP A 63 -10.95 4.51 -5.92
C ASP A 63 -10.43 3.13 -5.48
N GLY A 64 -11.25 2.34 -4.77
CA GLY A 64 -10.84 1.06 -4.19
C GLY A 64 -9.91 1.27 -2.99
N SER A 65 -10.11 2.36 -2.24
CA SER A 65 -9.20 2.76 -1.18
C SER A 65 -9.84 2.84 0.20
N ILE A 66 -8.99 2.81 1.21
CA ILE A 66 -9.34 3.05 2.61
C ILE A 66 -8.15 3.69 3.34
N THR A 67 -8.43 4.52 4.32
CA THR A 67 -7.44 5.26 5.11
C THR A 67 -7.27 4.68 6.51
N ALA A 68 -6.10 4.90 7.13
CA ALA A 68 -5.83 4.46 8.50
C ALA A 68 -6.88 5.01 9.49
N ARG A 69 -7.39 6.21 9.22
CA ARG A 69 -8.40 6.86 10.05
C ARG A 69 -9.72 6.08 10.07
N GLU A 70 -10.12 5.50 8.95
CA GLU A 70 -11.37 4.75 8.83
C GLU A 70 -11.29 3.41 9.58
N ILE A 71 -10.10 2.80 9.63
CA ILE A 71 -9.85 1.53 10.33
C ILE A 71 -9.32 1.71 11.77
N GLY A 72 -9.15 2.95 12.24
CA GLY A 72 -8.79 3.24 13.64
C GLY A 72 -7.30 3.23 13.98
N TRP A 73 -6.39 3.33 13.00
CA TRP A 73 -4.94 3.43 13.18
C TRP A 73 -4.25 2.27 13.91
N THR A 74 -4.91 1.12 14.03
CA THR A 74 -4.24 -0.09 14.51
C THR A 74 -3.30 -0.61 13.42
N GLU A 75 -2.22 -1.32 13.80
CA GLU A 75 -1.41 -2.05 12.82
C GLU A 75 -2.25 -3.20 12.25
N SER A 76 -3.10 -2.86 11.28
CA SER A 76 -4.08 -3.78 10.74
C SER A 76 -3.46 -4.54 9.58
N LEU A 77 -3.43 -5.84 9.75
CA LEU A 77 -3.41 -6.78 8.64
C LEU A 77 -4.83 -6.81 8.06
N ILE A 78 -5.00 -6.80 6.75
CA ILE A 78 -6.32 -6.81 6.10
C ILE A 78 -6.44 -8.08 5.28
N LEU A 79 -7.55 -8.80 5.44
CA LEU A 79 -7.86 -9.95 4.62
C LEU A 79 -8.70 -9.49 3.42
N LEU A 80 -8.17 -9.75 2.23
CA LEU A 80 -8.83 -9.49 0.96
C LEU A 80 -9.31 -10.81 0.35
N PRO A 81 -10.59 -10.91 -0.04
CA PRO A 81 -11.02 -12.02 -0.87
C PRO A 81 -10.38 -11.88 -2.26
N LYS A 82 -9.80 -12.98 -2.75
CA LYS A 82 -9.42 -13.11 -4.16
C LYS A 82 -10.62 -13.63 -4.96
N LEU A 83 -10.63 -13.34 -6.25
CA LEU A 83 -11.70 -13.78 -7.17
C LEU A 83 -11.77 -15.30 -7.32
N ASP A 84 -10.67 -16.01 -7.04
CA ASP A 84 -10.57 -17.47 -7.08
C ASP A 84 -11.12 -18.17 -5.81
N GLY A 85 -11.69 -17.40 -4.86
CA GLY A 85 -12.20 -17.92 -3.59
C GLY A 85 -11.15 -18.03 -2.49
N GLY A 86 -9.88 -17.68 -2.77
CA GLY A 86 -8.84 -17.56 -1.77
C GLY A 86 -8.92 -16.24 -0.97
N GLY A 87 -8.03 -16.10 0.01
CA GLY A 87 -7.82 -14.86 0.75
C GLY A 87 -6.35 -14.45 0.71
N VAL A 88 -6.07 -13.17 0.59
CA VAL A 88 -4.72 -12.62 0.74
C VAL A 88 -4.69 -11.63 1.89
N SER A 89 -3.66 -11.78 2.71
CA SER A 89 -3.36 -10.86 3.77
C SER A 89 -2.49 -9.72 3.24
N VAL A 90 -2.90 -8.48 3.50
CA VAL A 90 -2.13 -7.29 3.15
C VAL A 90 -1.96 -6.40 4.37
N GLY A 91 -0.72 -6.01 4.67
CA GLY A 91 -0.44 -5.04 5.73
C GLY A 91 -0.77 -3.61 5.29
N PHE A 92 -1.37 -2.84 6.19
CA PHE A 92 -1.60 -1.41 6.01
C PHE A 92 -0.28 -0.63 6.01
N PRO A 93 -0.09 0.40 5.17
CA PRO A 93 1.11 1.22 5.23
C PRO A 93 1.16 2.07 6.51
N GLN A 94 2.33 2.12 7.14
CA GLN A 94 2.56 3.08 8.23
C GLN A 94 2.62 4.53 7.71
N HIS A 95 3.03 4.76 6.46
CA HIS A 95 3.15 6.10 5.89
C HIS A 95 2.73 6.14 4.42
N GLY A 96 2.20 7.28 4.00
CA GLY A 96 1.88 7.51 2.59
C GLY A 96 0.81 6.57 2.02
N THR A 97 0.90 6.26 0.73
CA THR A 97 -0.06 5.41 0.02
C THR A 97 0.60 4.10 -0.41
N LYS A 98 -0.01 2.98 -0.05
CA LYS A 98 0.32 1.66 -0.59
C LYS A 98 -0.73 1.29 -1.63
N VAL A 99 -0.29 1.01 -2.85
CA VAL A 99 -1.12 0.51 -3.94
C VAL A 99 -0.80 -0.96 -4.14
N ILE A 100 -1.83 -1.80 -4.10
CA ILE A 100 -1.74 -3.23 -4.40
C ILE A 100 -2.62 -3.50 -5.59
N ASP A 101 -2.06 -4.10 -6.63
CA ASP A 101 -2.77 -4.47 -7.85
C ASP A 101 -2.64 -5.97 -8.10
N PHE A 102 -3.77 -6.66 -8.04
CA PHE A 102 -3.87 -8.09 -8.32
C PHE A 102 -4.14 -8.29 -9.81
N GLN A 103 -3.17 -8.86 -10.52
CA GLN A 103 -3.18 -9.11 -11.96
C GLN A 103 -3.04 -10.61 -12.20
N GLY A 104 -4.16 -11.31 -12.15
CA GLY A 104 -4.23 -12.77 -12.19
C GLY A 104 -3.32 -13.44 -11.15
N ARG A 105 -2.24 -14.04 -11.64
CA ARG A 105 -1.24 -14.75 -10.81
C ARG A 105 -0.09 -13.85 -10.33
N MET A 106 -0.04 -12.61 -10.77
CA MET A 106 0.94 -11.59 -10.38
C MET A 106 0.29 -10.57 -9.45
N THR A 107 1.05 -10.05 -8.50
CA THR A 107 0.62 -8.94 -7.65
C THR A 107 1.72 -7.89 -7.60
N THR A 108 1.37 -6.66 -7.98
CA THR A 108 2.29 -5.53 -7.90
C THR A 108 1.97 -4.72 -6.65
N THR A 109 2.99 -4.48 -5.83
CA THR A 109 2.88 -3.59 -4.68
C THR A 109 3.77 -2.37 -4.89
N THR A 110 3.20 -1.18 -4.73
CA THR A 110 3.92 0.09 -4.77
C THR A 110 3.64 0.88 -3.49
N ILE A 111 4.68 1.35 -2.82
CA ILE A 111 4.58 2.20 -1.62
C ILE A 111 5.12 3.59 -1.99
N VAL A 112 4.22 4.56 -1.98
CA VAL A 112 4.51 5.97 -2.20
C VAL A 112 4.50 6.68 -0.86
N GLN A 113 5.65 7.13 -0.41
CA GLN A 113 5.75 7.95 0.79
C GLN A 113 5.21 9.36 0.55
N TYR A 114 5.27 10.18 1.59
CA TYR A 114 4.91 11.58 1.52
C TYR A 114 5.61 12.30 0.35
N PHE A 115 4.93 13.31 -0.22
CA PHE A 115 5.40 14.09 -1.37
C PHE A 115 5.56 13.32 -2.69
N GLY A 116 4.98 12.12 -2.80
CA GLY A 116 4.96 11.36 -4.05
C GLY A 116 6.26 10.59 -4.33
N LEU A 117 7.15 10.48 -3.34
CA LEU A 117 8.37 9.69 -3.47
C LEU A 117 8.04 8.20 -3.38
N VAL A 118 8.28 7.46 -4.47
CA VAL A 118 8.19 5.99 -4.44
C VAL A 118 9.31 5.47 -3.56
N SER A 119 8.94 4.79 -2.47
CA SER A 119 9.88 4.19 -1.54
C SER A 119 10.22 2.77 -1.94
N GLU A 120 9.19 1.99 -2.31
CA GLU A 120 9.34 0.57 -2.60
C GLU A 120 8.38 0.17 -3.73
N GLN A 121 8.86 -0.68 -4.63
CA GLN A 121 8.03 -1.36 -5.62
C GLN A 121 8.54 -2.79 -5.76
N PHE A 122 7.64 -3.76 -5.66
CA PHE A 122 7.98 -5.17 -5.82
C PHE A 122 6.81 -5.97 -6.39
N GLU A 123 7.15 -7.12 -6.93
CA GLU A 123 6.23 -8.08 -7.55
C GLU A 123 6.21 -9.36 -6.72
N SER A 124 5.03 -9.95 -6.54
CA SER A 124 4.87 -11.28 -6.00
C SER A 124 4.05 -12.15 -6.96
N PHE A 125 4.34 -13.46 -6.94
CA PHE A 125 3.79 -14.42 -7.89
C PHE A 125 3.12 -15.56 -7.13
N SER A 126 1.90 -15.91 -7.55
CA SER A 126 1.15 -17.06 -7.03
C SER A 126 1.46 -18.28 -7.90
N LEU A 127 2.07 -19.29 -7.29
CA LEU A 127 2.34 -20.58 -7.93
C LEU A 127 1.18 -21.56 -7.69
N THR A 128 0.88 -22.36 -8.70
CA THR A 128 -0.07 -23.47 -8.61
C THR A 128 0.66 -24.76 -8.22
N ASP A 129 -0.09 -25.78 -7.80
CA ASP A 129 0.49 -27.10 -7.49
C ASP A 129 1.23 -27.71 -8.68
N ALA A 130 0.77 -27.45 -9.91
CA ALA A 130 1.44 -27.89 -11.12
C ALA A 130 2.80 -27.18 -11.33
N ASP A 131 2.87 -25.88 -11.06
CA ASP A 131 4.14 -25.15 -11.14
C ASP A 131 5.14 -25.65 -10.10
N ILE A 132 4.65 -25.95 -8.89
CA ILE A 132 5.47 -26.52 -7.83
C ILE A 132 5.99 -27.90 -8.25
N ALA A 133 5.13 -28.77 -8.81
CA ALA A 133 5.53 -30.07 -9.31
C ALA A 133 6.57 -29.98 -10.46
N ASP A 134 6.42 -29.02 -11.37
CA ASP A 134 7.39 -28.76 -12.44
C ASP A 134 8.75 -28.30 -11.88
N ILE A 135 8.76 -27.50 -10.80
CA ILE A 135 9.98 -27.09 -10.10
C ILE A 135 10.63 -28.28 -9.39
N GLU A 136 9.85 -29.05 -8.64
CA GLU A 136 10.34 -30.19 -7.85
C GLU A 136 10.87 -31.33 -8.74
N SER A 137 10.24 -31.54 -9.90
CA SER A 137 10.71 -32.50 -10.91
C SER A 137 11.90 -31.99 -11.74
N GLY A 138 12.24 -30.70 -11.62
CA GLY A 138 13.29 -30.06 -12.42
C GLY A 138 12.93 -29.83 -13.89
N GLN A 139 11.65 -29.97 -14.25
CA GLN A 139 11.16 -29.74 -15.60
C GLN A 139 11.24 -28.25 -15.98
N LYS A 140 10.96 -27.36 -15.03
CA LYS A 140 11.08 -25.90 -15.19
C LYS A 140 11.76 -25.29 -13.98
N SER A 141 12.45 -24.17 -14.20
CA SER A 141 12.97 -23.37 -13.09
C SER A 141 11.92 -22.40 -12.56
N SER A 142 12.05 -21.99 -11.29
CA SER A 142 11.18 -20.96 -10.71
C SER A 142 11.24 -19.63 -11.47
N ALA A 143 12.42 -19.25 -11.98
CA ALA A 143 12.59 -18.05 -12.78
C ALA A 143 11.84 -18.11 -14.12
N GLU A 144 11.85 -19.27 -14.77
CA GLU A 144 11.12 -19.49 -16.02
C GLU A 144 9.62 -19.34 -15.83
N ILE A 145 9.07 -19.96 -14.78
CA ILE A 145 7.64 -19.86 -14.44
C ILE A 145 7.26 -18.42 -14.10
N VAL A 146 8.11 -17.70 -13.35
CA VAL A 146 7.88 -16.28 -13.05
C VAL A 146 7.85 -15.42 -14.32
N GLU A 147 8.76 -15.64 -15.27
CA GLU A 147 8.74 -14.93 -16.55
C GLU A 147 7.51 -15.27 -17.41
N GLU A 148 7.06 -16.53 -17.39
CA GLU A 148 5.82 -16.94 -18.06
C GLU A 148 4.61 -16.19 -17.47
N ILE A 149 4.51 -16.12 -16.14
CA ILE A 149 3.45 -15.37 -15.47
C ILE A 149 3.54 -13.88 -15.83
N ARG A 150 4.74 -13.29 -15.81
CA ARG A 150 4.91 -11.87 -16.14
C ARG A 150 4.50 -11.55 -17.57
N ARG A 151 4.78 -12.43 -18.54
CA ARG A 151 4.40 -12.23 -19.96
C ARG A 151 2.91 -12.41 -20.23
N ALA A 152 2.20 -13.11 -19.35
CA ALA A 152 0.78 -13.37 -19.49
C ALA A 152 -0.11 -12.22 -18.98
N ASN A 153 0.47 -11.22 -18.30
CA ASN A 153 -0.22 -10.04 -17.76
C ASN A 153 0.31 -8.76 -18.43
#